data_AF-J9ZVJ3-F1
#
_entry.id   AF-J9ZVJ3-F1
#
_cell.length_a   1.000
_cell.length_b   1.000
_cell.length_c   1.000
_cell.angle_alpha   90.00
_cell.angle_beta   90.00
_cell.angle_gamma   90.00
#
_symmetry.space_group_name_H-M   'P 1'
#
loop_
_entity.id
_entity.type
_entity.pdbx_description
1 polymer ?
#
loop_
_entity_poly.entity_id
_entity_poly.type
_entity_poly.pdbx_seq_one_letter_code
_entity_poly.pdbx_strand_id
1 'polypeptide(L)'
;ATGVGWIYEYALADPSGRHDLSQLRSIQDWFLRFELQTVPGVAEVATIGGMVKQYQVVLDPDKLRAYSLPLSQVNNAIRRGNQEVGGSVIEMAEAEYMIRASGYIEGIDDLRKIPLGVSRGGTPILLE
;
A
#
# COMPACT_ATOMS: atom_id res chain seq x y z
N ALA A 1 -13.48 -22.90 -10.04
CA ALA A 1 -14.03 -22.72 -11.39
C ALA A 1 -14.04 -24.08 -12.11
N THR A 2 -15.17 -24.48 -12.68
CA THR A 2 -15.30 -25.76 -13.40
C THR A 2 -15.03 -25.58 -14.90
N GLY A 3 -14.00 -26.24 -15.41
CA GLY A 3 -14.01 -27.07 -16.64
C GLY A 3 -14.14 -26.47 -18.05
N VAL A 4 -14.67 -25.26 -18.27
CA VAL A 4 -14.86 -24.74 -19.65
C VAL A 4 -14.82 -23.21 -19.64
N GLY A 5 -13.74 -22.59 -20.15
CA GLY A 5 -13.64 -21.12 -20.19
C GLY A 5 -12.24 -20.52 -20.35
N TRP A 6 -11.18 -21.33 -20.39
CA TRP A 6 -9.82 -20.84 -20.64
C TRP A 6 -9.63 -20.71 -22.15
N ILE A 7 -9.73 -19.49 -22.66
CA ILE A 7 -9.70 -19.20 -24.11
C ILE A 7 -8.32 -18.76 -24.57
N TYR A 8 -7.60 -17.99 -23.74
CA TYR A 8 -6.30 -17.44 -24.10
C TYR A 8 -5.40 -17.27 -22.88
N GLU A 9 -4.13 -17.61 -23.04
CA GLU A 9 -3.09 -17.48 -22.02
C GLU A 9 -1.93 -16.64 -22.57
N TYR A 10 -1.35 -15.81 -21.71
CA TYR A 10 -0.17 -15.02 -22.03
C TYR A 10 0.70 -14.84 -20.80
N ALA A 11 1.95 -14.44 -21.02
CA ALA A 11 2.90 -14.09 -19.98
C ALA A 11 3.49 -12.71 -20.26
N LEU A 12 3.71 -11.94 -19.21
CA LEU A 12 4.46 -10.69 -19.28
C LEU A 12 5.93 -10.96 -19.05
N ALA A 13 6.77 -10.49 -19.97
CA ALA A 13 8.22 -10.58 -19.88
C ALA A 13 8.84 -9.26 -20.29
N ASP A 14 9.90 -8.84 -19.58
CA ASP A 14 10.70 -7.68 -19.92
C ASP A 14 12.17 -8.11 -20.16
N PRO A 15 12.57 -8.34 -21.41
CA PRO A 15 13.96 -8.71 -21.74
C PRO A 15 14.99 -7.63 -21.40
N SER A 16 14.55 -6.37 -21.21
CA SER A 16 15.46 -5.27 -20.86
C SER A 16 15.82 -5.24 -19.37
N GLY A 17 15.10 -5.98 -18.53
CA GLY A 17 15.32 -6.04 -17.09
C GLY A 17 15.00 -4.72 -16.36
N ARG A 18 14.24 -3.81 -16.97
CA ARG A 18 13.81 -2.55 -16.33
C ARG A 18 12.64 -2.76 -15.37
N HIS A 19 11.89 -3.83 -15.57
CA HIS A 19 10.76 -4.21 -14.72
C HIS A 19 11.04 -5.51 -13.96
N ASP A 20 10.81 -5.46 -12.65
CA ASP A 20 10.77 -6.66 -11.82
C ASP A 20 9.41 -7.38 -11.89
N LEU A 21 9.34 -8.58 -11.31
CA LEU A 21 8.11 -9.38 -11.29
C LEU A 21 6.94 -8.70 -10.59
N SER A 22 7.22 -7.80 -9.62
CA SER A 22 6.17 -7.07 -8.91
C SER A 22 5.56 -5.97 -9.75
N GLN A 23 6.38 -5.31 -10.57
CA GLN A 23 5.94 -4.29 -11.51
C GLN A 23 5.16 -4.92 -12.66
N LEU A 24 5.64 -6.05 -13.22
CA LEU A 24 4.90 -6.79 -14.25
C LEU A 24 3.54 -7.29 -13.72
N ARG A 25 3.51 -7.83 -12.49
CA ARG A 25 2.27 -8.22 -11.83
C ARG A 25 1.35 -7.01 -11.60
N SER A 26 1.89 -5.85 -11.26
CA SER A 26 1.10 -4.64 -11.08
C SER A 26 0.48 -4.17 -12.40
N ILE A 27 1.23 -4.22 -13.51
CA ILE A 27 0.71 -3.91 -14.86
C ILE A 27 -0.41 -4.88 -15.23
N GLN A 28 -0.23 -6.18 -14.97
CA GLN A 28 -1.26 -7.18 -15.19
C GLN A 28 -2.56 -6.85 -14.44
N ASP A 29 -2.45 -6.56 -13.15
CA ASP A 29 -3.60 -6.47 -12.25
C ASP A 29 -4.35 -5.14 -12.37
N TRP A 30 -3.64 -4.05 -12.65
CA TRP A 30 -4.19 -2.69 -12.63
C TRP A 30 -4.36 -2.06 -14.00
N PHE A 31 -3.88 -2.71 -15.07
CA PHE A 31 -4.05 -2.23 -16.43
C PHE A 31 -4.66 -3.33 -17.32
N LEU A 32 -3.90 -4.38 -17.61
CA LEU A 32 -4.30 -5.38 -18.62
C LEU A 32 -5.57 -6.13 -18.25
N ARG A 33 -5.75 -6.49 -16.97
CA ARG A 33 -6.96 -7.17 -16.52
C ARG A 33 -8.22 -6.33 -16.80
N PHE A 34 -8.18 -5.04 -16.49
CA PHE A 34 -9.33 -4.16 -16.72
C PHE A 34 -9.61 -3.99 -18.20
N GLU A 35 -8.59 -3.74 -19.02
CA GLU A 35 -8.74 -3.63 -20.47
C GLU A 35 -9.36 -4.89 -21.08
N LEU A 36 -8.84 -6.08 -20.74
CA LEU A 36 -9.32 -7.35 -21.28
C LEU A 36 -10.73 -7.72 -20.79
N GLN A 37 -11.10 -7.35 -19.57
CA GLN A 37 -12.45 -7.58 -19.04
C GLN A 37 -13.53 -6.75 -19.77
N THR A 38 -13.16 -5.68 -20.47
CA THR A 38 -14.11 -4.89 -21.27
C THR A 38 -14.45 -5.52 -22.61
N VAL A 39 -13.70 -6.54 -23.05
CA VAL A 39 -13.91 -7.19 -24.34
C VAL A 39 -15.22 -8.00 -24.30
N PRO A 40 -16.13 -7.82 -25.27
CA PRO A 40 -17.38 -8.58 -25.31
C PRO A 40 -17.17 -10.09 -25.29
N GLY A 41 -17.87 -10.77 -24.39
CA GLY A 41 -17.77 -12.22 -24.21
C GLY A 41 -16.69 -12.69 -23.23
N VAL A 42 -15.89 -11.77 -22.66
CA VAL A 42 -14.95 -12.10 -21.58
C VAL A 42 -15.67 -12.06 -20.23
N ALA A 43 -15.76 -13.21 -19.58
CA ALA A 43 -16.37 -13.31 -18.24
C ALA A 43 -15.37 -13.00 -17.11
N GLU A 44 -14.12 -13.45 -17.25
CA GLU A 44 -13.08 -13.29 -16.24
C GLU A 44 -11.69 -13.26 -16.89
N VAL A 45 -10.77 -12.50 -16.28
CA VAL A 45 -9.35 -12.52 -16.61
C VAL A 45 -8.58 -12.86 -15.33
N ALA A 46 -8.22 -14.13 -15.18
CA ALA A 46 -7.50 -14.63 -14.02
C ALA A 46 -5.99 -14.38 -14.16
N THR A 47 -5.34 -14.00 -13.05
CA THR A 47 -3.88 -13.83 -13.01
C THR A 47 -3.22 -15.00 -12.30
N ILE A 48 -2.19 -15.56 -12.91
CA ILE A 48 -1.45 -16.72 -12.41
C ILE A 48 0.00 -16.32 -12.20
N GLY A 49 0.55 -16.63 -11.02
CA GLY A 49 1.94 -16.32 -10.68
C GLY A 49 2.23 -14.82 -10.50
N GLY A 50 3.51 -14.45 -10.58
CA GLY A 50 3.99 -13.09 -10.28
C GLY A 50 4.09 -12.79 -8.78
N MET A 51 4.70 -11.66 -8.43
CA MET A 51 4.84 -11.21 -7.05
C MET A 51 3.94 -9.99 -6.81
N VAL A 52 3.11 -9.99 -5.78
CA VAL A 52 2.36 -8.78 -5.43
C VAL A 52 3.29 -7.87 -4.64
N LYS A 53 3.38 -6.58 -5.01
CA LYS A 53 4.21 -5.62 -4.27
C LYS A 53 3.73 -5.51 -2.82
N GLN A 54 4.65 -5.69 -1.88
CA GLN A 54 4.38 -5.62 -0.44
C GLN A 54 5.48 -4.84 0.25
N TYR A 55 5.09 -3.95 1.16
CA TYR A 55 6.01 -3.31 2.10
C TYR A 55 6.07 -4.17 3.36
N GLN A 56 7.27 -4.67 3.69
CA GLN A 56 7.48 -5.52 4.85
C GLN A 56 8.22 -4.75 5.94
N VAL A 57 7.61 -4.66 7.12
CA VAL A 57 8.22 -4.08 8.30
C VAL A 57 8.75 -5.22 9.16
N VAL A 58 10.06 -5.41 9.15
CA VAL A 58 10.75 -6.46 9.93
C VAL A 58 11.30 -5.84 11.19
N LEU A 59 10.76 -6.24 12.35
CA LEU A 59 11.08 -5.63 13.63
C LEU A 59 12.19 -6.38 14.35
N ASP A 60 13.12 -5.62 14.94
CA ASP A 60 14.17 -6.14 15.81
C ASP A 60 13.64 -6.26 17.25
N PRO A 61 13.53 -7.48 17.81
CA PRO A 61 13.02 -7.70 19.16
C PRO A 61 13.84 -7.02 20.27
N ASP A 62 15.16 -6.87 20.08
CA ASP A 62 16.02 -6.26 21.08
C ASP A 62 15.85 -4.75 21.11
N LYS A 63 15.66 -4.10 19.94
CA LYS A 63 15.28 -2.68 19.88
C LYS A 63 13.93 -2.43 20.54
N LEU A 64 12.93 -3.27 20.26
CA LEU A 64 11.61 -3.14 20.90
C LEU A 64 11.70 -3.22 22.43
N ARG A 65 12.51 -4.15 22.95
CA ARG A 65 12.75 -4.28 24.40
C ARG A 65 13.47 -3.08 24.98
N ALA A 66 14.50 -2.56 24.29
CA ALA A 66 15.27 -1.40 24.74
C ALA A 66 14.41 -0.13 24.88
N TYR A 67 13.43 0.03 23.99
CA TYR A 67 12.48 1.15 24.03
C TYR A 67 11.18 0.84 24.79
N SER A 68 11.05 -0.36 25.39
CA SER A 68 9.82 -0.83 26.02
C SER A 68 8.58 -0.71 25.11
N LEU A 69 8.75 -0.95 23.81
CA LEU A 69 7.69 -0.86 22.81
C LEU A 69 7.05 -2.24 22.57
N PRO A 70 5.76 -2.44 22.90
CA PRO A 70 5.07 -3.66 22.53
C PRO A 70 4.79 -3.69 21.02
N LEU A 71 4.81 -4.88 20.43
CA LEU A 71 4.49 -5.09 19.01
C LEU A 71 3.13 -4.49 18.61
N SER A 72 2.14 -4.56 19.50
CA SER A 72 0.81 -3.99 19.28
C SER A 72 0.85 -2.47 19.06
N GLN A 73 1.75 -1.76 19.73
CA GLN A 73 1.91 -0.31 19.55
C GLN A 73 2.45 0.02 18.18
N VAL A 74 3.42 -0.76 17.67
CA VAL A 74 3.93 -0.59 16.30
C VAL A 74 2.83 -0.81 15.27
N ASN A 75 2.08 -1.91 15.40
CA ASN A 75 0.95 -2.20 14.51
C ASN A 75 -0.10 -1.09 14.52
N ASN A 76 -0.43 -0.56 15.69
CA ASN A 76 -1.40 0.54 15.83
C ASN A 76 -0.86 1.85 15.25
N ALA A 77 0.43 2.15 15.42
CA ALA A 77 1.07 3.33 14.86
C ALA A 77 1.04 3.30 13.33
N ILE A 78 1.38 2.16 12.71
CA ILE A 78 1.31 1.99 11.26
C ILE A 78 -0.12 2.16 10.76
N ARG A 79 -1.10 1.54 11.42
CA ARG A 79 -2.52 1.66 11.03
C ARG A 79 -3.05 3.08 11.13
N ARG A 80 -2.65 3.83 12.15
CA ARG A 80 -3.08 5.24 12.34
C ARG A 80 -2.33 6.19 11.40
N GLY A 81 -1.08 5.89 11.09
CA GLY A 81 -0.26 6.67 10.15
C GLY A 81 -0.58 6.44 8.69
N ASN A 82 -1.55 5.57 8.37
CA ASN A 82 -2.01 5.29 7.01
C ASN A 82 -3.53 5.51 6.88
N GLN A 83 -3.99 6.74 7.15
CA GLN A 83 -5.41 7.09 7.13
C GLN A 83 -5.62 8.45 6.49
N GLU A 84 -6.78 8.62 5.87
CA GLU A 84 -7.29 9.90 5.39
C GLU A 84 -8.54 10.26 6.18
N VAL A 85 -8.66 11.53 6.59
CA VAL A 85 -9.78 12.02 7.38
C VAL A 85 -10.29 13.34 6.79
N GLY A 86 -11.62 13.46 6.66
CA GLY A 86 -12.30 14.70 6.28
C GLY A 86 -12.50 15.61 7.49
N GLY A 87 -12.20 16.89 7.33
CA GLY A 87 -12.28 17.92 8.38
C GLY A 87 -13.52 18.81 8.31
N SER A 88 -14.58 18.38 7.61
CA SER A 88 -15.76 19.21 7.28
C SER A 88 -15.43 20.39 6.34
N VAL A 89 -16.31 21.39 6.28
CA VAL A 89 -16.15 22.60 5.47
C VAL A 89 -15.98 23.85 6.35
N ILE A 90 -15.24 24.83 5.86
CA ILE A 90 -15.23 26.20 6.39
C ILE A 90 -15.92 27.10 5.37
N GLU A 91 -16.91 27.87 5.81
CA GLU A 91 -17.54 28.91 5.00
C GLU A 91 -16.74 30.22 5.12
N MET A 92 -16.33 30.79 3.99
CA MET A 92 -15.62 32.07 3.93
C MET A 92 -15.98 32.81 2.65
N ALA A 93 -16.44 34.06 2.79
CA ALA A 93 -16.86 34.92 1.68
C ALA A 93 -17.88 34.24 0.74
N GLU A 94 -18.94 33.66 1.31
CA GLU A 94 -20.00 32.95 0.58
C GLU A 94 -19.52 31.72 -0.23
N ALA A 95 -18.33 31.20 0.08
CA ALA A 95 -17.79 29.97 -0.49
C ALA A 95 -17.47 28.94 0.60
N GLU A 96 -17.73 27.66 0.31
CA GLU A 96 -17.39 26.54 1.18
C GLU A 96 -16.04 25.92 0.79
N TYR A 97 -15.12 25.83 1.75
CA TYR A 97 -13.82 25.20 1.59
C TYR A 97 -13.79 23.86 2.32
N MET A 98 -13.67 22.76 1.58
CA MET A 98 -13.52 21.43 2.16
C MET A 98 -12.14 21.26 2.80
N ILE A 99 -12.12 20.90 4.07
CA ILE A 99 -10.90 20.52 4.78
C ILE A 99 -10.68 19.02 4.61
N ARG A 100 -9.46 18.66 4.21
CA ARG A 100 -9.01 17.27 4.09
C ARG A 100 -7.62 17.13 4.70
N ALA A 101 -7.43 16.10 5.49
CA ALA A 101 -6.12 15.67 5.97
C ALA A 101 -5.80 14.31 5.34
N SER A 102 -4.79 14.27 4.47
CA SER A 102 -4.26 13.02 3.91
C SER A 102 -3.10 12.52 4.73
N GLY A 103 -3.11 11.22 5.04
CA GLY A 103 -2.00 10.53 5.67
C GLY A 103 -1.78 9.16 5.04
N TYR A 104 -1.95 9.03 3.73
CA TYR A 104 -1.61 7.78 3.05
C TYR A 104 -0.10 7.62 2.95
N ILE A 105 0.35 6.39 3.10
CA ILE A 105 1.73 6.00 2.88
C ILE A 105 1.95 5.80 1.39
N GLU A 106 2.81 6.61 0.78
CA GLU A 106 3.14 6.50 -0.64
C GLU A 106 4.37 5.62 -0.86
N GLY A 107 5.29 5.62 0.10
CA GLY A 107 6.55 4.90 0.00
C GLY A 107 7.15 4.47 1.33
N ILE A 108 8.35 3.87 1.21
CA ILE A 108 9.11 3.36 2.37
C ILE A 108 9.54 4.50 3.29
N ASP A 109 9.83 5.68 2.74
CA ASP A 109 10.26 6.82 3.55
C ASP A 109 9.15 7.37 4.44
N ASP A 110 7.89 7.23 4.04
CA ASP A 110 6.75 7.61 4.88
C ASP A 110 6.57 6.61 6.03
N LEU A 111 6.73 5.30 5.75
CA LEU A 111 6.74 4.26 6.78
C LEU A 111 7.79 4.55 7.86
N ARG A 112 9.02 4.90 7.45
CA ARG A 112 10.12 5.20 8.38
C ARG A 112 9.82 6.38 9.29
N LYS A 113 9.05 7.36 8.82
CA LYS A 113 8.69 8.57 9.58
C LYS A 113 7.55 8.35 10.57
N ILE A 114 6.93 7.16 10.61
CA ILE A 114 5.82 6.89 11.52
C ILE A 114 6.34 6.94 12.97
N PRO A 115 5.81 7.86 13.80
CA PRO A 115 6.21 7.96 15.19
C PRO A 115 5.62 6.79 15.99
N LEU A 116 6.49 6.04 16.66
CA LEU A 116 6.12 4.93 17.53
C LEU A 116 5.93 5.38 18.98
N GLY A 117 6.55 6.47 19.38
CA GLY A 117 6.47 7.02 20.73
C GLY A 117 7.49 8.14 20.95
N VAL A 118 7.68 8.52 22.21
CA VAL A 118 8.67 9.53 22.63
C VAL A 118 9.54 8.92 23.72
N SER A 119 10.86 9.05 23.55
CA SER A 119 11.83 8.63 24.57
C SER A 119 11.76 9.53 25.81
N ARG A 120 12.35 9.09 26.94
CA ARG A 120 12.39 9.89 28.18
C ARG A 120 13.05 11.27 28.01
N GLY A 121 13.90 11.45 27.00
CA GLY A 121 14.57 12.71 26.68
C GLY A 121 13.79 13.62 25.71
N GLY A 122 12.57 13.26 25.32
CA GLY A 122 11.76 14.04 24.38
C GLY A 122 12.04 13.76 22.89
N THR A 123 13.01 12.91 22.57
CA THR A 123 13.30 12.51 21.19
C THR A 123 12.24 11.52 20.69
N PRO A 124 11.61 11.75 19.53
CA PRO A 124 10.66 10.80 18.94
C PRO A 124 11.36 9.49 18.56
N ILE A 125 10.67 8.38 18.76
CA ILE A 125 11.11 7.05 18.32
C ILE A 125 10.37 6.75 17.03
N LEU A 126 11.11 6.54 15.94
CA LEU A 126 10.58 6.32 14.60
C LEU A 126 10.70 4.83 14.21
N LEU A 127 10.11 4.46 13.07
CA LEU A 127 10.07 3.07 12.57
C LEU A 127 11.36 2.64 11.81
N GLU A 128 12.42 3.43 11.88
CA GLU A 128 13.67 3.23 11.10
C GLU A 128 14.39 1.89 11.31
#